data_AF-A0A7Y5NDZ3-F1
#
_entry.id   AF-A0A7Y5NDZ3-F1
#
_cell.length_a   1.000
_cell.length_b   1.000
_cell.length_c   1.000
_cell.angle_alpha   90.00
_cell.angle_beta   90.00
_cell.angle_gamma   90.00
#
_symmetry.space_group_name_H-M   'P 1'
#
loop_
_entity.id
_entity.type
_entity.pdbx_description
1 polymer ?
#
loop_
_entity_poly.entity_id
_entity_poly.type
_entity_poly.pdbx_seq_one_letter_code
_entity_poly.pdbx_strand_id
1 'polypeptide(L)'
;MKRYAAEKGSQWVKDLVVPVAGNVIHLGQVGVVEIAAALSKKVRTGELIRENYEAALQLFLADLANEEYITAPLSDTIIQAAVDLTKRHPL
;
A
#
# COMPACT_ATOMS: atom_id res chain seq x y z
N MET A 1 -1.03 -1.25 3.79
CA MET A 1 -1.48 -2.16 4.87
C MET A 1 -1.51 -1.49 6.24
N LYS A 2 -0.36 -1.18 6.87
CA LYS A 2 -0.27 -0.60 8.22
C LYS A 2 -1.12 0.67 8.47
N ARG A 3 -1.38 1.47 7.43
CA ARG A 3 -2.28 2.62 7.48
C ARG A 3 -3.76 2.22 7.68
N TYR A 4 -4.18 1.09 7.10
CA TYR A 4 -5.57 0.66 6.97
C TYR A 4 -5.96 -0.50 7.91
N ALA A 5 -4.99 -1.33 8.31
CA ALA A 5 -5.16 -2.41 9.27
C ALA A 5 -4.17 -2.21 10.43
N ALA A 6 -4.64 -2.44 11.66
CA ALA A 6 -3.82 -2.28 12.86
C ALA A 6 -2.72 -3.34 12.91
N GLU A 7 -1.48 -2.88 12.94
CA GLU A 7 -0.27 -3.69 12.98
C GLU A 7 0.81 -2.96 13.81
N LYS A 8 1.85 -3.68 14.20
CA LYS A 8 3.02 -3.05 14.83
C LYS A 8 3.61 -1.99 13.89
N GLY A 9 3.74 -0.77 14.38
CA GLY A 9 4.22 0.39 13.62
C GLY A 9 3.14 1.13 12.82
N SER A 10 1.85 0.77 12.95
CA SER A 10 0.76 1.51 12.30
C SER A 10 0.73 2.98 12.69
N GLN A 11 0.96 3.32 13.96
CA GLN A 11 0.94 4.71 14.40
C GLN A 11 2.02 5.53 13.68
N TRP A 12 3.26 5.03 13.67
CA TRP A 12 4.36 5.67 12.96
C TRP A 12 4.07 5.89 11.48
N VAL A 13 3.46 4.91 10.79
CA VAL A 13 3.05 5.08 9.38
C VAL A 13 1.96 6.14 9.24
N LYS A 14 0.97 6.16 10.14
CA LYS A 14 -0.11 7.16 10.13
C LYS A 14 0.43 8.57 10.35
N ASP A 15 1.42 8.72 11.23
CA ASP A 15 2.07 10.01 11.49
C ASP A 15 2.89 10.51 10.30
N LEU A 16 3.40 9.61 9.45
CA LEU A 16 4.11 9.97 8.21
C LEU A 16 3.16 10.36 7.08
N VAL A 17 1.99 9.74 6.98
CA VAL A 17 1.06 9.93 5.86
C VAL A 17 -0.05 10.93 6.15
N VAL A 18 -0.18 11.43 7.38
CA VAL A 18 -1.17 12.46 7.71
C VAL A 18 -0.89 13.74 6.89
N PRO A 19 -1.90 14.38 6.28
CA PRO A 19 -1.68 15.52 5.38
C PRO A 19 -0.87 16.67 6.01
N VAL A 20 -1.04 16.92 7.32
CA VAL A 20 -0.29 17.96 8.04
C VAL A 20 1.22 17.69 8.12
N ALA A 21 1.66 16.45 7.89
CA ALA A 21 3.08 16.12 7.81
C ALA A 21 3.75 16.65 6.52
N GLY A 22 2.97 17.04 5.52
CA GLY A 22 3.48 17.62 4.26
C GLY A 22 4.30 16.66 3.40
N ASN A 23 4.26 15.35 3.67
CA ASN A 23 4.98 14.34 2.91
C ASN A 23 4.25 14.01 1.61
N VAL A 24 5.01 13.84 0.53
CA VAL A 24 4.48 13.31 -0.74
C VAL A 24 4.66 11.79 -0.74
N ILE A 25 3.55 11.06 -0.87
CA ILE A 25 3.56 9.61 -0.80
C ILE A 25 3.46 9.03 -2.21
N HIS A 26 4.51 8.34 -2.63
CA HIS A 26 4.51 7.60 -3.90
C HIS A 26 4.12 6.14 -3.67
N LEU A 27 3.29 5.61 -4.57
CA LEU A 27 2.90 4.20 -4.59
C LEU A 27 3.13 3.64 -6.00
N GLY A 28 3.86 2.54 -6.13
CA GLY A 28 3.91 1.83 -7.41
C GLY A 28 2.53 1.24 -7.74
N GLN A 29 2.11 1.26 -9.00
CA GLN A 29 0.80 0.74 -9.42
C GLN A 29 0.55 -0.71 -8.95
N VAL A 30 1.61 -1.54 -8.92
CA VAL A 30 1.54 -2.91 -8.37
C VAL A 30 1.18 -2.95 -6.89
N GLY A 31 1.55 -1.93 -6.11
CA GLY A 31 1.23 -1.82 -4.69
C GLY A 31 -0.27 -1.73 -4.42
N VAL A 32 -1.09 -1.29 -5.39
CA VAL A 32 -2.55 -1.27 -5.26
C VAL A 32 -3.10 -2.69 -5.10
N VAL A 33 -2.69 -3.61 -5.97
CA VAL A 33 -3.14 -5.01 -5.91
C VAL A 33 -2.55 -5.74 -4.71
N GLU A 34 -1.31 -5.41 -4.32
CA GLU A 34 -0.67 -5.99 -3.12
C GLU A 34 -1.41 -5.62 -1.83
N ILE A 35 -1.82 -4.35 -1.67
CA ILE A 35 -2.58 -3.91 -0.50
C ILE A 35 -3.95 -4.60 -0.44
N ALA A 36 -4.67 -4.66 -1.57
CA ALA A 36 -5.97 -5.35 -1.62
C ALA A 36 -5.85 -6.85 -1.30
N ALA A 37 -4.83 -7.52 -1.85
CA ALA A 37 -4.55 -8.93 -1.57
C ALA A 37 -4.15 -9.17 -0.11
N ALA A 38 -3.35 -8.28 0.48
CA ALA A 38 -2.94 -8.37 1.87
C ALA A 38 -4.10 -8.16 2.85
N LEU A 39 -5.01 -7.22 2.57
CA LEU A 39 -6.26 -7.05 3.34
C LEU A 39 -7.12 -8.31 3.25
N SER A 40 -7.29 -8.87 2.04
CA SER A 40 -8.05 -10.10 1.82
C SER A 40 -7.44 -11.30 2.56
N LYS A 41 -6.11 -11.41 2.59
CA LYS A 41 -5.39 -12.44 3.35
C LYS A 41 -5.72 -12.35 4.83
N LYS A 42 -5.75 -11.15 5.42
CA LYS A 42 -6.08 -10.97 6.85
C LYS A 42 -7.49 -11.41 7.21
N VAL A 43 -8.46 -11.25 6.31
CA VAL A 43 -9.79 -11.81 6.51
C VAL A 43 -9.74 -13.33 6.52
N ARG A 44 -9.05 -13.91 5.54
CA ARG A 44 -8.91 -15.37 5.43
C ARG A 44 -8.21 -15.99 6.64
N THR A 45 -7.24 -15.29 7.24
CA THR A 45 -6.53 -15.77 8.44
C THR A 45 -7.21 -15.40 9.76
N GLY A 46 -8.34 -14.68 9.73
CA GLY A 46 -9.05 -14.24 10.93
C GLY A 46 -8.39 -13.09 11.68
N GLU A 47 -7.35 -12.47 11.13
CA GLU A 47 -6.69 -11.29 11.68
C GLU A 47 -7.51 -10.00 11.50
N LEU A 48 -8.51 -10.02 10.61
CA LEU A 48 -9.39 -8.90 10.32
C LEU A 48 -10.81 -9.42 10.08
N ILE A 49 -11.80 -8.85 10.78
CA ILE A 49 -13.21 -9.18 10.51
C ILE A 49 -13.65 -8.60 9.16
N ARG A 50 -14.71 -9.18 8.58
CA ARG A 50 -15.18 -8.84 7.24
C ARG A 50 -15.55 -7.36 7.11
N GLU A 51 -16.21 -6.81 8.12
CA GLU A 51 -16.68 -5.43 8.17
C GLU A 51 -15.49 -4.45 8.16
N ASN A 52 -14.45 -4.74 8.95
CA ASN A 52 -13.23 -3.94 8.99
C ASN A 52 -12.44 -4.03 7.69
N TYR A 53 -12.47 -5.18 7.01
CA TYR A 53 -11.88 -5.33 5.68
C TYR A 53 -12.55 -4.44 4.64
N GLU A 54 -13.88 -4.43 4.60
CA GLU A 54 -14.64 -3.62 3.63
C GLU A 54 -14.39 -2.13 3.87
N ALA A 55 -14.41 -1.70 5.13
CA ALA A 55 -14.07 -0.33 5.50
C ALA A 55 -12.63 0.04 5.13
N ALA A 56 -11.66 -0.84 5.42
CA ALA A 56 -10.25 -0.62 5.10
C ALA A 56 -9.99 -0.52 3.59
N LEU A 57 -10.62 -1.40 2.80
CA LEU A 57 -10.48 -1.39 1.35
C LEU A 57 -11.13 -0.14 0.74
N GLN A 58 -12.33 0.23 1.17
CA GLN A 58 -13.01 1.44 0.69
C GLN A 58 -12.21 2.70 1.02
N LEU A 59 -11.68 2.80 2.24
CA LEU A 59 -10.83 3.92 2.63
C LEU A 59 -9.56 3.99 1.77
N PHE A 60 -8.90 2.86 1.51
CA PHE A 60 -7.73 2.84 0.64
C PHE A 60 -8.04 3.30 -0.78
N LEU A 61 -9.16 2.84 -1.37
CA LEU A 61 -9.57 3.25 -2.71
C LEU A 61 -9.95 4.73 -2.77
N ALA A 62 -10.59 5.26 -1.71
CA ALA A 62 -10.88 6.68 -1.58
C ALA A 62 -9.59 7.52 -1.50
N ASP A 63 -8.61 7.10 -0.71
CA ASP A 63 -7.32 7.81 -0.62
C ASP A 63 -6.58 7.83 -1.98
N LEU A 64 -6.67 6.75 -2.77
CA LEU A 64 -6.15 6.73 -4.14
C LEU A 64 -6.88 7.71 -5.06
N ALA A 65 -8.22 7.75 -4.99
CA ALA A 65 -9.04 8.63 -5.81
C ALA A 65 -8.88 10.11 -5.44
N ASN A 66 -8.58 10.39 -4.17
CA ASN A 66 -8.33 11.73 -3.64
C ASN A 66 -6.87 12.20 -3.83
N GLU A 67 -6.07 11.45 -4.59
CA GLU A 67 -4.66 11.77 -4.90
C GLU A 67 -3.77 11.89 -3.65
N GLU A 68 -4.13 11.24 -2.53
CA GLU A 68 -3.24 11.14 -1.37
C GLU A 68 -2.00 10.27 -1.65
N TYR A 69 -2.04 9.52 -2.76
CA TYR A 69 -0.90 8.81 -3.32
C TYR A 69 -0.65 9.25 -4.75
N ILE A 70 0.60 9.57 -5.05
CA ILE A 70 1.07 9.66 -6.44
C ILE A 70 1.36 8.25 -6.92
N THR A 71 0.44 7.70 -7.73
CA THR A 71 0.58 6.36 -8.28
C THR A 71 1.56 6.38 -9.46
N ALA A 72 2.71 5.72 -9.30
CA ALA A 72 3.67 5.55 -10.37
C ALA A 72 3.22 4.41 -11.30
N PRO A 73 2.97 4.69 -12.60
CA PRO A 73 2.51 3.68 -13.54
C PRO A 73 3.58 2.63 -13.78
N LEU A 74 3.13 1.39 -14.02
CA LEU A 74 4.02 0.30 -14.37
C LEU A 74 4.25 0.26 -15.89
N SER A 75 5.49 0.08 -16.30
CA SER A 75 5.88 -0.15 -17.69
C SER A 75 6.87 -1.30 -17.78
N ASP A 76 6.98 -1.92 -18.96
CA ASP A 76 7.95 -2.98 -19.21
C ASP A 76 9.38 -2.50 -18.93
N THR A 77 9.68 -1.22 -19.21
CA THR A 77 10.96 -0.59 -18.89
C THR A 77 11.24 -0.56 -17.38
N ILE A 78 10.24 -0.22 -16.56
CA ILE A 78 10.36 -0.21 -15.09
C ILE A 78 10.55 -1.63 -14.58
N ILE A 79 9.82 -2.60 -15.13
CA ILE A 79 9.96 -4.01 -14.77
C ILE A 79 11.37 -4.52 -15.09
N GLN A 80 11.88 -4.22 -16.29
CA GLN A 80 13.21 -4.63 -16.69
C GLN A 80 14.28 -3.99 -15.80
N ALA A 81 14.14 -2.70 -15.48
CA ALA A 81 15.04 -2.00 -14.57
C ALA A 81 15.03 -2.63 -13.16
N ALA A 82 13.85 -3.03 -12.66
CA ALA A 82 13.73 -3.72 -11.39
C ALA A 82 14.41 -5.10 -11.41
N VAL A 83 14.23 -5.88 -12.48
CA VAL A 83 14.92 -7.17 -12.68
C VAL A 83 16.44 -6.99 -12.71
N ASP A 84 16.94 -5.96 -13.37
CA ASP A 84 18.38 -5.71 -13.43
C ASP A 84 18.93 -5.16 -12.11
N LEU A 85 18.08 -4.54 -11.28
CA LEU A 85 18.45 -4.17 -9.92
C LEU A 85 18.62 -5.41 -9.03
N THR A 86 17.73 -6.41 -9.12
CA THR A 86 17.82 -7.63 -8.29
C THR A 86 19.05 -8.48 -8.64
N LYS A 87 19.50 -8.47 -9.89
CA LYS A 87 20.76 -9.12 -10.29
C LYS A 87 22.00 -8.44 -9.69
N ARG A 88 21.98 -7.10 -9.61
CA ARG A 88 23.10 -6.29 -9.08
C ARG A 88 23.15 -6.30 -7.56
N HIS A 89 21.98 -6.39 -6.92
CA HIS A 89 21.83 -6.42 -5.47
C HIS A 89 21.01 -7.66 -5.10
N PRO A 90 21.62 -8.86 -5.09
CA PRO A 90 20.95 -10.06 -4.64
C PRO A 90 20.56 -9.90 -3.16
N LEU A 91 19.28 -10.12 -2.87
CA LEU A 91 18.68 -10.06 -1.52
C LEU A 91 18.85 -11.40 -0.80
#